data_AF-A0A7R9DHK9-F1
#
_entry.id   AF-A0A7R9DHK9-F1
#
_cell.length_a   1.000
_cell.length_b   1.000
_cell.length_c   1.000
_cell.angle_alpha   90.00
_cell.angle_beta   90.00
_cell.angle_gamma   90.00
#
_symmetry.space_group_name_H-M   'P 1'
#
loop_
_entity.id
_entity.type
_entity.pdbx_description
1 polymer ?
#
loop_
_entity_poly.entity_id
_entity_poly.type
_entity_poly.pdbx_seq_one_letter_code
_entity_poly.pdbx_strand_id
1 'polypeptide(L)'
;MTVYVITVLSDESVTVVTEHLLRKPLTVIDKFHSHLEPMKFLRQDTFHQQITFSYSRYSKDEMNVLKIDGFDHRLDPTRFLSIHCFLFSYFNFCPR
;
A
#
# COMPACT_ATOMS: atom_id res chain seq x y z
N MET A 1 -1.20 2.87 21.82
CA MET A 1 -1.03 1.55 21.21
C MET A 1 -0.11 1.74 20.01
N THR A 2 1.07 1.17 20.13
CA THR A 2 2.11 0.90 19.10
C THR A 2 1.43 0.48 17.78
N VAL A 3 1.84 0.88 16.57
CA VAL A 3 3.17 0.81 15.94
C VAL A 3 3.22 1.84 14.81
N TYR A 4 4.21 2.74 14.80
CA TYR A 4 4.64 3.43 13.59
C TYR A 4 5.67 2.54 12.89
N VAL A 5 5.30 1.92 11.78
CA VAL A 5 6.27 1.43 10.79
C VAL A 5 5.78 1.93 9.44
N ILE A 6 6.05 3.21 9.19
CA ILE A 6 6.32 3.67 7.82
C ILE A 6 7.75 3.22 7.54
N THR A 7 7.92 1.98 7.12
CA THR A 7 9.05 1.62 6.28
C THR A 7 8.50 0.84 5.10
N VAL A 8 7.97 1.59 4.13
CA VAL A 8 8.27 1.26 2.74
C VAL A 8 9.76 1.57 2.56
N LEU A 9 10.62 0.72 3.11
CA LEU A 9 12.02 0.71 2.77
C LEU A 9 12.28 -0.68 2.21
N SER A 10 12.18 -0.76 0.88
CA SER A 10 13.01 -1.68 0.12
C SER A 10 14.47 -1.26 0.33
N ASP A 11 14.98 -1.44 1.54
CA ASP A 11 16.38 -1.21 1.83
C ASP A 11 16.98 -2.59 2.06
N GLU A 12 17.47 -3.18 0.97
CA GLU A 12 18.19 -4.46 0.97
C GLU A 12 19.26 -4.46 2.08
N SER A 13 19.83 -3.29 2.38
CA SER A 13 20.76 -3.05 3.48
C SER A 13 20.19 -3.41 4.86
N VAL A 14 18.94 -3.07 5.15
CA VAL A 14 18.30 -3.37 6.44
C VAL A 14 18.07 -4.86 6.60
N THR A 15 17.62 -5.53 5.52
CA THR A 15 17.45 -6.99 5.49
C THR A 15 18.79 -7.69 5.70
N VAL A 16 19.84 -7.28 4.99
CA VAL A 16 21.20 -7.82 5.14
C VAL A 16 21.71 -7.62 6.57
N VAL A 17 21.57 -6.42 7.14
CA VAL A 17 22.00 -6.16 8.52
C VAL A 17 21.24 -7.05 9.52
N THR A 18 19.92 -7.18 9.37
CA THR A 18 19.11 -7.90 10.34
C THR A 18 19.33 -9.41 10.28
N GLU A 19 19.33 -9.99 9.07
CA GLU A 19 19.46 -11.43 8.88
C GLU A 19 20.92 -11.91 8.90
N HIS A 20 21.84 -11.17 8.26
CA HIS A 20 23.22 -11.63 8.07
C HIS A 20 24.16 -11.11 9.16
N LEU A 21 24.01 -9.86 9.62
CA LEU A 21 24.87 -9.31 10.68
C LEU A 21 24.31 -9.62 12.08
N LEU A 22 23.01 -9.43 12.29
CA LEU A 22 22.37 -9.58 13.61
C LEU A 22 21.73 -10.96 13.84
N ARG A 23 21.68 -11.82 12.82
CA ARG A 23 21.13 -13.19 12.86
C ARG A 23 19.72 -13.28 13.46
N LYS A 24 18.90 -12.25 13.26
CA LYS A 24 17.50 -12.25 13.68
C LYS A 24 16.61 -12.49 12.47
N PRO A 25 15.71 -13.49 12.51
CA PRO A 25 14.79 -13.71 11.42
C PRO A 25 13.79 -12.56 11.33
N LEU A 26 13.47 -12.15 10.11
CA LEU A 26 12.39 -11.20 9.86
C LEU A 26 11.04 -11.89 10.05
N THR A 27 10.07 -11.16 10.59
CA THR A 27 8.69 -11.63 10.69
C THR A 27 7.97 -11.26 9.40
N VAL A 28 7.48 -12.27 8.67
CA VAL A 28 6.66 -12.06 7.48
C VAL A 28 5.25 -11.69 7.93
N ILE A 29 4.75 -10.56 7.44
CA ILE A 29 3.38 -10.10 7.69
C ILE A 29 2.70 -9.94 6.33
N ASP A 30 1.69 -10.76 6.10
CA ASP A 30 0.91 -10.87 4.86
C ASP A 30 0.12 -9.61 4.49
N LYS A 31 -0.12 -8.72 5.47
CA LYS A 31 -0.85 -7.46 5.32
C LYS A 31 0.01 -6.28 4.84
N PHE A 32 1.30 -6.50 4.64
CA PHE A 32 2.21 -5.50 4.06
C PHE A 32 2.35 -5.75 2.57
N HIS A 33 1.80 -4.84 1.77
CA HIS A 33 1.85 -4.90 0.32
C HIS A 33 2.86 -3.90 -0.25
N SER A 34 3.68 -4.38 -1.19
CA SER A 34 4.66 -3.61 -1.95
C SER A 34 4.18 -3.36 -3.39
N HIS A 35 4.68 -2.32 -4.03
CA HIS A 35 4.39 -2.00 -5.43
C HIS A 35 4.91 -3.03 -6.45
N LEU A 36 5.71 -4.01 -6.00
CA LEU A 36 6.12 -5.16 -6.79
C LEU A 36 5.02 -6.22 -6.90
N GLU A 37 4.03 -6.19 -6.00
CA GLU A 37 2.86 -7.05 -6.06
C GLU A 37 1.75 -6.38 -6.90
N PRO A 38 0.98 -7.15 -7.70
CA PRO A 38 -0.15 -6.62 -8.46
C PRO A 38 -1.29 -6.13 -7.54
N MET A 39 -1.35 -4.83 -7.28
CA MET A 39 -2.31 -4.17 -6.38
C MET A 39 -3.77 -4.35 -6.82
N LYS A 40 -3.99 -4.60 -8.11
CA LYS A 40 -5.32 -4.88 -8.69
C LYS A 40 -5.98 -6.15 -8.14
N PHE A 41 -5.21 -7.08 -7.54
CA PHE A 41 -5.74 -8.33 -6.98
C PHE A 41 -6.15 -8.21 -5.50
N LEU A 42 -5.82 -7.10 -4.84
CA LEU A 42 -6.32 -6.85 -3.50
C LEU A 42 -7.83 -6.66 -3.55
N ARG A 43 -8.55 -7.45 -2.74
CA ARG A 43 -10.01 -7.43 -2.73
C ARG A 43 -10.51 -6.30 -1.84
N GLN A 44 -11.48 -5.53 -2.33
CA GLN A 44 -11.98 -4.33 -1.64
C GLN A 44 -12.55 -4.64 -0.25
N ASP A 45 -13.18 -5.80 -0.06
CA ASP A 45 -13.72 -6.28 1.22
C ASP A 45 -12.63 -6.46 2.29
N THR A 46 -11.38 -6.66 1.87
CA THR A 46 -10.23 -6.84 2.78
C THR A 46 -9.44 -5.56 3.04
N PHE A 47 -9.79 -4.43 2.43
CA PHE A 47 -9.00 -3.20 2.54
C PHE A 47 -8.83 -2.70 3.97
N HIS A 48 -9.87 -2.79 4.80
CA HIS A 48 -9.78 -2.41 6.22
C HIS A 48 -8.82 -3.28 7.05
N GLN A 49 -8.42 -4.44 6.51
CA GLN A 49 -7.54 -5.40 7.18
C GLN A 49 -6.07 -5.22 6.75
N GLN A 50 -5.81 -4.49 5.67
CA GLN A 50 -4.45 -4.27 5.17
C GLN A 50 -3.76 -3.16 5.94
N ILE A 51 -2.44 -3.31 6.10
CA ILE A 51 -1.62 -2.35 6.84
C ILE A 51 -1.00 -1.34 5.89
N THR A 52 -0.55 -1.78 4.71
CA THR A 52 0.04 -0.90 3.70
C THR A 52 -0.60 -1.11 2.33
N PHE A 53 -0.63 -0.02 1.57
CA PHE A 53 -0.93 -0.01 0.15
C PHE A 53 0.21 0.69 -0.57
N SER A 54 0.44 0.32 -1.83
CA SER A 54 1.47 0.92 -2.65
C SER A 54 0.96 1.16 -4.05
N TYR A 55 1.74 1.89 -4.85
CA TYR A 55 1.51 2.03 -6.28
C TYR A 55 2.85 2.09 -7.00
N SER A 56 2.86 1.68 -8.27
CA SER A 56 4.01 1.88 -9.16
C SER A 56 3.53 2.17 -10.57
N ARG A 57 4.43 2.72 -11.37
CA ARG A 57 4.23 2.90 -12.81
C ARG A 57 5.15 1.95 -13.56
N TYR A 58 4.59 0.99 -14.29
CA TYR A 58 5.36 0.07 -15.12
C TYR A 58 5.74 0.72 -16.45
N SER A 59 4.83 1.48 -17.07
CA SER A 59 5.05 2.16 -18.35
C SER A 59 4.23 3.45 -18.42
N LYS A 60 4.26 4.20 -19.54
CA LYS A 60 3.46 5.43 -19.67
C LYS A 60 1.96 5.20 -19.47
N ASP A 61 1.48 4.04 -19.91
CA ASP A 61 0.04 3.72 -19.94
C ASP A 61 -0.36 2.64 -18.91
N GLU A 62 0.62 2.04 -18.21
CA GLU A 62 0.37 0.97 -17.24
C GLU A 62 0.80 1.38 -15.82
N MET A 63 -0.21 1.45 -14.95
CA MET A 63 -0.06 1.75 -13.53
C MET A 63 -0.49 0.54 -12.69
N ASN A 64 0.35 0.17 -11.73
CA ASN A 64 -0.01 -0.77 -10.68
C ASN A 64 -0.69 -0.03 -9.54
N VAL A 65 -2.02 -0.08 -9.50
CA VAL A 65 -2.85 0.61 -8.51
C VAL A 65 -3.96 -0.30 -8.01
N LEU A 66 -4.58 0.08 -6.90
CA LEU A 66 -5.71 -0.62 -6.35
C LEU A 66 -6.90 -0.62 -7.31
N LYS A 67 -7.60 -1.75 -7.38
CA LYS A 67 -8.88 -1.82 -8.08
C LYS A 67 -9.99 -1.30 -7.15
N ILE A 68 -10.23 0.00 -7.20
CA ILE A 68 -11.24 0.68 -6.37
C ILE A 68 -12.03 1.71 -7.18
N ASP A 69 -13.31 1.82 -6.86
CA ASP A 69 -14.18 2.88 -7.39
C ASP A 69 -14.05 4.14 -6.54
N GLY A 70 -14.15 5.32 -7.15
CA GLY A 70 -13.92 6.58 -6.46
C GLY A 70 -13.66 7.73 -7.41
N PHE A 71 -12.61 8.50 -7.14
CA PHE A 71 -12.27 9.69 -7.91
C PHE A 71 -11.85 9.35 -9.35
N ASP A 72 -11.91 10.34 -10.24
CA ASP A 72 -11.39 10.24 -11.61
C ASP A 72 -9.87 9.96 -11.59
N HIS A 73 -9.37 9.08 -12.47
CA HIS A 73 -7.95 8.75 -12.54
C HIS A 73 -7.04 9.95 -12.81
N ARG A 74 -7.56 11.03 -13.42
CA ARG A 74 -6.81 12.28 -13.62
C ARG A 74 -6.56 13.02 -12.31
N LEU A 75 -7.48 12.93 -11.36
CA LEU A 75 -7.37 13.56 -10.04
C LEU A 75 -6.65 12.64 -9.04
N ASP A 76 -6.90 11.34 -9.12
CA ASP A 76 -6.36 10.34 -8.21
C ASP A 76 -5.72 9.17 -8.99
N PRO A 77 -4.59 9.41 -9.67
CA PRO A 77 -3.92 8.39 -10.50
C PRO A 77 -3.32 7.26 -9.65
N THR A 78 -3.05 7.49 -8.37
CA THR A 78 -2.47 6.50 -7.45
C THR A 78 -3.52 5.71 -6.67
N ARG A 79 -4.79 6.13 -6.74
CA ARG A 79 -5.94 5.58 -5.99
C ARG A 79 -5.89 5.82 -4.49
N PHE A 80 -5.00 6.70 -4.01
CA PHE A 80 -4.83 6.97 -2.58
C PHE A 80 -5.95 7.84 -2.00
N LEU A 81 -6.51 8.74 -2.80
CA LEU A 81 -7.66 9.53 -2.34
C LEU A 81 -8.91 8.66 -2.27
N SER A 82 -9.09 7.78 -3.25
CA SER A 82 -10.21 6.83 -3.33
C SER A 82 -10.18 5.85 -2.15
N ILE A 83 -9.03 5.22 -1.86
CA ILE A 83 -8.91 4.31 -0.71
C ILE A 83 -9.07 5.06 0.63
N HIS A 84 -8.57 6.29 0.73
CA HIS A 84 -8.77 7.10 1.93
C HIS A 84 -10.27 7.30 2.19
N CYS A 85 -11.03 7.71 1.18
CA CYS A 85 -12.47 7.94 1.34
C CYS A 85 -13.29 6.66 1.50
N PHE A 86 -12.82 5.54 0.95
CA PHE A 86 -13.38 4.22 1.21
C PHE A 86 -13.22 3.80 2.69
N LEU A 87 -12.02 4.00 3.25
CA LEU A 87 -11.73 3.63 4.65
C LEU A 87 -12.28 4.64 5.67
N PHE A 88 -12.30 5.92 5.30
CA PHE A 88 -12.60 7.05 6.18
C PHE A 88 -13.61 8.01 5.53
N SER A 89 -14.80 7.52 5.24
CA SER A 89 -15.87 8.28 4.55
C SER A 89 -16.38 9.51 5.32
N TYR A 90 -16.03 9.65 6.60
CA TYR A 90 -16.47 10.77 7.44
C TYR A 90 -15.73 12.09 7.18
N PHE A 91 -14.68 12.10 6.36
CA PHE A 91 -13.97 13.34 6.02
C PHE A 91 -14.74 14.19 5.00
N ASN A 92 -14.76 15.50 5.21
CA ASN A 92 -15.58 16.43 4.41
C ASN A 92 -15.18 16.55 2.93
N PHE A 93 -13.94 16.20 2.58
CA PHE A 93 -13.46 16.26 1.19
C PHE A 93 -13.79 14.99 0.40
N CYS A 94 -14.34 13.96 1.07
CA CYS A 94 -14.77 12.75 0.40
C CYS A 94 -16.11 12.97 -0.30
N PRO A 95 -16.22 12.61 -1.59
CA PRO A 95 -17.48 12.65 -2.32
C PRO A 95 -18.46 11.71 -1.62
N ARG A 96 -19.69 12.20 -1.44
CA ARG A 96 -20.79 11.43 -0.87
C ARG A 96 -21.50 10.61 -1.93
#